data_AF-U2LHA5-F1
#
_entry.id   AF-U2LHA5-F1
#
_cell.length_a   1.000
_cell.length_b   1.000
_cell.length_c   1.000
_cell.angle_alpha   90.00
_cell.angle_beta   90.00
_cell.angle_gamma   90.00
#
_symmetry.space_group_name_H-M   'P 1'
#
loop_
_entity.id
_entity.type
_entity.pdbx_description
1 polymer ?
#
loop_
_entity_poly.entity_id
_entity_poly.type
_entity_poly.pdbx_seq_one_letter_code
_entity_poly.pdbx_strand_id
1 'polypeptide(L)'
;MKNLSVHIVTAVLLIGSFVLTVGCKPGVPSRYIQPADMEDILYDYHVADGMAALQSVDQVVCQRAYRLAVLKKHGVTTAEFDSSLVYYMRHADRMHQIYEHLAKRMSDEAVSLGASASGADSYNTFSATGDTANIWKGETSAVFVPKPPFNQMSFSVKADSAFHRGDVILLHFRAQFIYQDGTRDGIAVLAVKFGNDSTASQVLHVTGSSSYTLQVRDDRHLGIKQVSGFLMLNKSLSPEQSTTTLQIMAISRLRLIRIHEQKGKKKEQAAADSTKVDSVSAGQGVPTESQSDGESRSVPQIPSTESSGNVGEAPLLPKEIHT
;
A
#
# COMPACT_ATOMS: atom_id res chain seq x y z
N MET A 1 -29.51 -54.40 29.61
CA MET A 1 -28.13 -54.11 30.08
C MET A 1 -27.09 -54.23 28.95
N LYS A 2 -27.04 -55.31 28.17
CA LYS A 2 -26.05 -55.51 27.08
C LYS A 2 -26.01 -54.37 26.04
N ASN A 3 -27.16 -53.84 25.64
CA ASN A 3 -27.26 -52.83 24.58
C ASN A 3 -26.73 -51.45 25.04
N LEU A 4 -26.88 -51.13 26.34
CA LEU A 4 -26.40 -49.88 26.92
C LEU A 4 -24.87 -49.86 27.01
N SER A 5 -24.26 -50.99 27.38
CA SER A 5 -22.80 -51.16 27.41
C SER A 5 -22.17 -51.03 26.02
N VAL A 6 -22.83 -51.56 24.98
CA VAL A 6 -22.37 -51.44 23.59
C VAL A 6 -22.39 -49.98 23.14
N HIS A 7 -23.47 -49.24 23.37
CA HIS A 7 -23.54 -47.82 23.00
C HIS A 7 -22.53 -46.95 23.75
N ILE A 8 -22.25 -47.24 25.01
CA ILE A 8 -21.21 -46.54 25.78
C ILE A 8 -19.83 -46.82 25.20
N VAL A 9 -19.52 -48.08 24.87
CA VAL A 9 -18.22 -48.44 24.25
C VAL A 9 -18.08 -47.82 22.86
N THR A 10 -19.14 -47.80 22.04
CA THR A 10 -19.11 -47.16 20.72
C THR A 10 -18.95 -45.64 20.84
N ALA A 11 -19.63 -44.99 21.79
CA ALA A 11 -19.50 -43.56 22.02
C ALA A 11 -18.08 -43.18 22.50
N VAL A 12 -17.49 -43.96 23.40
CA VAL A 12 -16.11 -43.75 23.89
C VAL A 12 -15.09 -43.94 22.77
N LEU A 13 -15.29 -44.91 21.86
CA LEU A 13 -14.43 -45.11 20.67
C LEU A 13 -14.53 -43.96 19.67
N LEU A 14 -15.74 -43.43 19.45
CA LEU A 14 -15.96 -42.28 18.55
C LEU A 14 -15.39 -40.97 19.13
N ILE A 15 -15.51 -40.76 20.45
CA ILE A 15 -14.94 -39.59 21.14
C ILE A 15 -13.40 -39.70 21.20
N GLY A 16 -12.86 -40.88 21.47
CA GLY A 16 -11.41 -41.13 21.44
C GLY A 16 -10.79 -40.92 20.06
N SER A 17 -11.51 -41.27 18.99
CA SER A 17 -11.09 -41.01 17.60
C SER A 17 -11.11 -39.53 17.23
N PHE A 18 -11.92 -38.71 17.91
CA PHE A 18 -12.02 -37.27 17.64
C PHE A 18 -10.93 -36.46 18.35
N VAL A 19 -10.39 -36.94 19.47
CA VAL A 19 -9.33 -36.24 20.23
C VAL A 19 -7.96 -36.34 19.53
N LEU A 20 -7.74 -37.34 18.66
CA LEU A 20 -6.47 -37.56 17.96
C LEU A 20 -6.27 -36.67 16.70
N THR A 21 -7.24 -35.82 16.35
CA THR A 21 -7.12 -34.91 15.19
C THR A 21 -6.81 -33.47 15.56
N VAL A 22 -6.48 -33.18 16.83
CA VAL A 22 -5.89 -31.89 17.22
C VAL A 22 -4.44 -31.88 16.75
N GLY A 23 -4.24 -31.62 15.47
CA GLY A 23 -2.92 -31.39 14.90
C GLY A 23 -2.30 -30.16 15.55
N CYS A 24 -1.42 -30.34 16.53
CA CYS A 24 -0.50 -29.31 16.97
C CYS A 24 0.26 -28.81 15.75
N LYS A 25 -0.06 -27.61 15.28
CA LYS A 25 0.68 -26.96 14.21
C LYS A 25 2.12 -26.82 14.71
N PRO A 26 3.11 -27.48 14.08
CA PRO A 26 4.47 -27.51 14.62
C PRO A 26 4.98 -26.07 14.77
N GLY A 27 5.71 -25.75 15.84
CA GLY A 27 6.30 -24.44 16.04
C GLY A 27 7.26 -24.05 14.91
N VAL A 28 7.69 -22.78 14.87
CA VAL A 28 8.81 -22.40 13.99
C VAL A 28 10.08 -23.09 14.50
N PRO A 29 10.82 -23.82 13.66
CA PRO A 29 12.08 -24.44 14.07
C PRO A 29 13.02 -23.41 14.72
N SER A 30 13.68 -23.78 15.82
CA SER A 30 14.52 -22.87 16.63
C SER A 30 15.67 -22.20 15.86
N ARG A 31 16.08 -22.77 14.73
CA ARG A 31 17.10 -22.20 13.84
C ARG A 31 16.63 -20.95 13.07
N TYR A 32 15.34 -20.66 13.06
CA TYR A 32 14.78 -19.46 12.44
C TYR A 32 14.31 -18.50 13.53
N ILE A 33 14.34 -17.21 13.21
CA ILE A 33 13.80 -16.14 14.05
C ILE A 33 12.33 -16.45 14.36
N GLN A 34 12.00 -16.44 15.65
CA GLN A 34 10.67 -16.77 16.11
C GLN A 34 9.66 -15.68 15.71
N PRO A 35 8.36 -15.98 15.59
CA PRO A 35 7.39 -15.05 15.02
C PRO A 35 7.32 -13.69 15.73
N ALA A 36 7.40 -13.67 17.06
CA ALA A 36 7.38 -12.43 17.84
C ALA A 36 8.62 -11.56 17.57
N ASP A 37 9.81 -12.17 17.61
CA ASP A 37 11.07 -11.47 17.32
C ASP A 37 11.09 -10.97 15.86
N MET A 38 10.55 -11.75 14.92
CA MET A 38 10.43 -11.34 13.53
C MET A 38 9.50 -10.14 13.39
N GLU A 39 8.36 -10.11 14.09
CA GLU A 39 7.46 -8.96 14.10
C GLU A 39 8.16 -7.68 14.60
N ASP A 40 8.92 -7.79 15.69
CA ASP A 40 9.69 -6.67 16.26
C ASP A 40 10.79 -6.16 15.30
N ILE A 41 11.53 -7.08 14.67
CA ILE A 41 12.54 -6.74 13.67
C ILE A 41 11.88 -6.04 12.49
N LEU A 42 10.79 -6.58 11.95
CA LEU A 42 10.12 -6.02 10.78
C LEU A 42 9.46 -4.67 11.08
N TYR A 43 8.97 -4.45 12.29
CA TYR A 43 8.51 -3.15 12.75
C TYR A 43 9.60 -2.09 12.58
N ASP A 44 10.75 -2.30 13.22
CA ASP A 44 11.88 -1.37 13.15
C ASP A 44 12.43 -1.26 11.72
N TYR A 45 12.41 -2.36 10.96
CA TYR A 45 12.84 -2.39 9.57
C TYR A 45 11.99 -1.47 8.68
N HIS A 46 10.67 -1.48 8.86
CA HIS A 46 9.76 -0.60 8.11
C HIS A 46 9.85 0.85 8.56
N VAL A 47 10.07 1.11 9.85
CA VAL A 47 10.36 2.47 10.35
C VAL A 47 11.67 2.99 9.73
N ALA A 48 12.73 2.19 9.72
CA ALA A 48 14.00 2.51 9.08
C ALA A 48 13.85 2.81 7.58
N ASP A 49 13.06 2.01 6.85
CA ASP A 49 12.73 2.27 5.45
C ASP A 49 12.00 3.61 5.27
N GLY A 50 11.08 3.95 6.18
CA GLY A 50 10.39 5.24 6.20
C GLY A 50 11.35 6.42 6.44
N MET A 51 12.29 6.27 7.39
CA MET A 51 13.32 7.28 7.67
C MET A 51 14.26 7.49 6.48
N ALA A 52 14.67 6.40 5.83
CA ALA A 52 15.52 6.47 4.64
C ALA A 52 14.80 7.17 3.48
N ALA A 53 13.50 6.95 3.31
CA ALA A 53 12.70 7.59 2.26
C ALA A 53 12.59 9.12 2.38
N LEU A 54 12.90 9.69 3.55
CA LEU A 54 12.95 11.13 3.76
C LEU A 54 14.30 11.76 3.34
N GLN A 55 15.31 10.94 3.03
CA GLN A 55 16.62 11.43 2.61
C GLN A 55 16.60 11.89 1.15
N SER A 56 17.08 13.10 0.89
CA SER A 56 17.12 13.69 -0.46
C SER A 56 18.31 13.23 -1.30
N VAL A 57 19.37 12.73 -0.67
CA VAL A 57 20.61 12.24 -1.29
C VAL A 57 20.95 10.89 -0.66
N ASP A 58 21.52 9.98 -1.44
CA ASP A 58 22.00 8.66 -0.98
C ASP A 58 20.94 7.78 -0.29
N GLN A 59 19.66 7.96 -0.62
CA GLN A 59 18.53 7.19 -0.05
C GLN A 59 18.79 5.68 0.01
N VAL A 60 19.38 5.09 -1.04
CA VAL A 60 19.70 3.66 -1.11
C VAL A 60 20.79 3.26 -0.10
N VAL A 61 21.81 4.11 0.07
CA VAL A 61 22.90 3.89 1.03
C VAL A 61 22.36 4.02 2.46
N CYS A 62 21.58 5.08 2.75
CA CYS A 62 20.93 5.29 4.04
C CYS A 62 20.01 4.12 4.38
N GLN A 63 19.19 3.67 3.43
CA GLN A 63 18.32 2.52 3.60
C GLN A 63 19.11 1.27 4.02
N ARG A 64 20.19 0.95 3.31
CA ARG A 64 21.03 -0.21 3.64
C ARG A 64 21.67 -0.08 5.02
N ALA A 65 22.19 1.10 5.35
CA ALA A 65 22.81 1.36 6.64
C ALA A 65 21.81 1.23 7.80
N TYR A 66 20.61 1.79 7.66
CA TYR A 66 19.57 1.72 8.69
C TYR A 66 19.07 0.30 8.90
N ARG A 67 18.86 -0.47 7.83
CA ARG A 67 18.49 -1.89 7.93
C ARG A 67 19.54 -2.70 8.68
N LEU A 68 20.83 -2.51 8.36
CA LEU A 68 21.92 -3.16 9.09
C LEU A 68 21.96 -2.75 10.57
N ALA A 69 21.68 -1.48 10.88
CA ALA A 69 21.59 -1.00 12.26
C ALA A 69 20.41 -1.64 13.01
N VAL A 70 19.26 -1.83 12.36
CA VAL A 70 18.10 -2.55 12.91
C VAL A 70 18.47 -4.00 13.22
N LEU A 71 19.06 -4.73 12.27
CA LEU A 71 19.46 -6.12 12.51
C LEU A 71 20.46 -6.22 13.68
N LYS A 72 21.42 -5.30 13.74
CA LYS A 72 22.36 -5.19 14.86
C LYS A 72 21.67 -4.92 16.19
N LYS A 73 20.66 -4.02 16.23
CA LYS A 73 19.87 -3.71 17.43
C LYS A 73 19.18 -4.96 18.00
N HIS A 74 18.71 -5.83 17.12
CA HIS A 74 18.03 -7.09 17.49
C HIS A 74 18.98 -8.27 17.68
N GLY A 75 20.30 -8.07 17.56
CA GLY A 75 21.29 -9.14 17.73
C GLY A 75 21.24 -10.20 16.63
N VAL A 76 20.71 -9.86 15.45
CA VAL A 76 20.50 -10.77 14.32
C VAL A 76 21.49 -10.44 13.20
N THR A 77 22.08 -11.47 12.60
CA THR A 77 22.89 -11.33 11.39
C THR A 77 22.03 -11.26 10.14
N THR A 78 22.53 -10.65 9.06
CA THR A 78 21.84 -10.63 7.76
C THR A 78 21.50 -12.05 7.28
N ALA A 79 22.39 -13.03 7.49
CA ALA A 79 22.16 -14.41 7.08
C ALA A 79 21.02 -15.09 7.85
N GLU A 80 20.91 -14.85 9.16
CA GLU A 80 19.81 -15.37 9.99
C GLU A 80 18.47 -14.74 9.60
N PHE A 81 18.45 -13.43 9.35
CA PHE A 81 17.27 -12.72 8.88
C PHE A 81 16.80 -13.26 7.52
N ASP A 82 17.72 -13.30 6.55
CA ASP A 82 17.43 -13.75 5.19
C ASP A 82 16.94 -15.20 5.15
N SER A 83 17.61 -16.10 5.88
CA SER A 83 17.21 -17.51 5.95
C SER A 83 15.86 -17.72 6.63
N SER A 84 15.54 -16.91 7.65
CA SER A 84 14.24 -16.91 8.31
C SER A 84 13.14 -16.41 7.37
N LEU A 85 13.39 -15.36 6.59
CA LEU A 85 12.43 -14.87 5.61
C LEU A 85 12.15 -15.88 4.50
N VAL A 86 13.18 -16.59 4.01
CA VAL A 86 12.99 -17.70 3.06
C VAL A 86 12.09 -18.78 3.65
N TYR A 87 12.21 -19.07 4.96
CA TYR A 87 11.28 -19.96 5.65
C TYR A 87 9.86 -19.39 5.63
N TYR A 88 9.66 -18.13 6.04
CA TYR A 88 8.33 -17.52 6.09
C TYR A 88 7.66 -17.37 4.72
N MET A 89 8.41 -17.15 3.63
CA MET A 89 7.85 -17.17 2.27
C MET A 89 7.22 -18.52 1.89
N ARG A 90 7.77 -19.63 2.41
CA ARG A 90 7.24 -20.98 2.20
C ARG A 90 6.10 -21.32 3.17
N HIS A 91 5.90 -20.49 4.19
CA HIS A 91 4.87 -20.62 5.23
C HIS A 91 4.03 -19.34 5.24
N ALA A 92 3.39 -19.06 4.11
CA ALA A 92 2.70 -17.79 3.85
C ALA A 92 1.61 -17.46 4.88
N ASP A 93 0.99 -18.47 5.51
CA ASP A 93 0.04 -18.30 6.61
C ASP A 93 0.67 -17.63 7.83
N ARG A 94 1.91 -17.99 8.18
CA ARG A 94 2.65 -17.34 9.27
C ARG A 94 3.08 -15.94 8.90
N MET A 95 3.55 -15.74 7.67
CA MET A 95 3.96 -14.42 7.21
C MET A 95 2.77 -13.45 7.18
N HIS A 96 1.60 -13.94 6.78
CA HIS A 96 0.35 -13.19 6.82
C HIS A 96 0.00 -12.75 8.24
N GLN A 97 0.07 -13.66 9.23
CA GLN A 97 -0.19 -13.32 10.63
C GLN A 97 0.75 -12.24 11.17
N ILE A 98 2.06 -12.36 10.90
CA ILE A 98 3.05 -11.34 11.28
C ILE A 98 2.68 -9.98 10.69
N TYR A 99 2.31 -9.93 9.41
CA TYR A 99 1.96 -8.67 8.76
C TYR A 99 0.61 -8.09 9.19
N GLU A 100 -0.35 -8.93 9.56
CA GLU A 100 -1.61 -8.48 10.13
C GLU A 100 -1.36 -7.76 11.46
N HIS A 101 -0.58 -8.37 12.35
CA HIS A 101 -0.19 -7.77 13.63
C HIS A 101 0.63 -6.50 13.44
N LEU A 102 1.63 -6.54 12.55
CA LEU A 102 2.46 -5.39 12.23
C LEU A 102 1.63 -4.21 11.72
N ALA A 103 0.69 -4.46 10.79
CA ALA A 103 -0.19 -3.43 10.26
C ALA A 103 -1.10 -2.84 11.33
N LYS A 104 -1.55 -3.65 12.30
CA LYS A 104 -2.30 -3.18 13.46
C LYS A 104 -1.42 -2.30 14.35
N ARG A 105 -0.26 -2.81 14.79
CA ARG A 105 0.70 -2.09 15.65
C ARG A 105 1.10 -0.73 15.05
N MET A 106 1.54 -0.69 13.79
CA MET A 106 1.96 0.55 13.14
C MET A 106 0.85 1.59 13.02
N SER A 107 -0.41 1.17 12.96
CA SER A 107 -1.53 2.11 12.93
C SER A 107 -1.94 2.58 14.29
N ASP A 108 -1.95 1.68 15.29
CA ASP A 108 -2.23 2.04 16.66
C ASP A 108 -1.18 3.07 17.15
N GLU A 109 0.09 2.89 16.76
CA GLU A 109 1.17 3.85 17.04
C GLU A 109 1.07 5.14 16.21
N ALA A 110 0.72 5.07 14.92
CA ALA A 110 0.50 6.29 14.13
C ALA A 110 -0.62 7.15 14.75
N VAL A 111 -1.72 6.54 15.18
CA VAL A 111 -2.84 7.22 15.84
C VAL A 111 -2.40 7.81 17.18
N SER A 112 -1.62 7.07 17.99
CA SER A 112 -1.13 7.60 19.27
C SER A 112 -0.17 8.79 19.10
N LEU A 113 0.55 8.85 17.98
CA LEU A 113 1.42 9.97 17.58
C LEU A 113 0.65 11.12 16.90
N GLY A 114 -0.68 11.07 16.86
CA GLY A 114 -1.51 12.16 16.34
C GLY A 114 -1.80 12.11 14.84
N ALA A 115 -1.48 10.99 14.16
CA ALA A 115 -2.01 10.78 12.82
C ALA A 115 -3.53 10.63 12.90
N SER A 116 -4.25 11.54 12.24
CA SER A 116 -5.68 11.35 12.04
C SER A 116 -5.88 10.00 11.34
N ALA A 117 -6.76 9.16 11.88
CA ALA A 117 -7.32 8.05 11.10
C ALA A 117 -7.79 8.67 9.78
N SER A 118 -7.07 8.39 8.70
CA SER A 118 -7.29 9.05 7.42
C SER A 118 -8.75 8.88 7.01
N GLY A 119 -9.29 9.69 6.09
CA GLY A 119 -10.67 9.50 5.63
C GLY A 119 -10.98 8.04 5.24
N ALA A 120 -9.97 7.31 4.77
CA ALA A 120 -10.01 5.88 4.53
C ALA A 120 -10.21 4.99 5.78
N ASP A 121 -9.56 5.32 6.90
CA ASP A 121 -9.70 4.63 8.19
C ASP A 121 -11.02 4.95 8.90
N SER A 122 -11.57 6.15 8.65
CA SER A 122 -12.89 6.54 9.14
C SER A 122 -14.03 5.68 8.57
N TYR A 123 -13.79 4.95 7.46
CA TYR A 123 -14.81 4.10 6.86
C TYR A 123 -15.14 2.82 7.65
N ASN A 124 -14.42 2.54 8.74
CA ASN A 124 -14.72 1.41 9.63
C ASN A 124 -16.07 1.53 10.36
N THR A 125 -16.67 2.73 10.41
CA THR A 125 -17.86 3.01 11.22
C THR A 125 -19.15 3.10 10.40
N PHE A 126 -19.10 2.93 9.07
CA PHE A 126 -20.29 3.12 8.24
C PHE A 126 -21.13 1.85 8.08
N SER A 127 -22.43 1.97 8.38
CA SER A 127 -23.43 0.92 8.14
C SER A 127 -23.61 0.63 6.64
N ALA A 128 -24.00 -0.59 6.29
CA ALA A 128 -24.26 -1.02 4.91
C ALA A 128 -25.33 -0.19 4.17
N THR A 129 -26.16 0.56 4.90
CA THR A 129 -27.28 1.37 4.42
C THR A 129 -26.99 2.87 4.37
N GLY A 130 -25.79 3.30 4.72
CA GLY A 130 -25.40 4.70 4.65
C GLY A 130 -25.06 5.17 3.23
N ASP A 131 -25.01 6.49 3.05
CA ASP A 131 -24.51 7.16 1.83
C ASP A 131 -23.09 6.75 1.47
N THR A 132 -22.32 6.27 2.44
CA THR A 132 -21.04 5.62 2.24
C THR A 132 -21.06 4.28 2.97
N ALA A 133 -20.62 3.21 2.31
CA ALA A 133 -20.60 1.87 2.90
C ALA A 133 -19.38 1.05 2.45
N ASN A 134 -18.76 0.32 3.37
CA ASN A 134 -17.76 -0.71 3.01
C ASN A 134 -18.48 -1.96 2.52
N ILE A 135 -18.28 -2.29 1.25
CA ILE A 135 -18.87 -3.45 0.55
C ILE A 135 -17.87 -4.62 0.41
N TRP A 136 -16.67 -4.51 0.99
CA TRP A 136 -15.68 -5.58 1.01
C TRP A 136 -16.08 -6.70 1.98
N LYS A 137 -15.96 -7.95 1.54
CA LYS A 137 -16.28 -9.16 2.34
C LYS A 137 -15.14 -10.18 2.40
N GLY A 138 -14.00 -9.89 1.76
CA GLY A 138 -12.85 -10.79 1.73
C GLY A 138 -11.83 -10.47 2.82
N GLU A 139 -10.66 -11.11 2.72
CA GLU A 139 -9.52 -10.81 3.58
C GLU A 139 -9.11 -9.33 3.47
N THR A 140 -8.81 -8.70 4.60
CA THR A 140 -8.42 -7.28 4.64
C THR A 140 -6.91 -7.08 4.58
N SER A 141 -6.15 -8.17 4.61
CA SER A 141 -4.70 -8.23 4.51
C SER A 141 -4.28 -9.38 3.60
N ALA A 142 -3.12 -9.26 2.97
CA ALA A 142 -2.52 -10.33 2.17
C ALA A 142 -1.01 -10.12 2.05
N VAL A 143 -0.27 -11.19 1.83
CA VAL A 143 1.17 -11.14 1.55
C VAL A 143 1.41 -11.75 0.18
N PHE A 144 2.16 -11.03 -0.64
CA PHE A 144 2.51 -11.40 -1.99
C PHE A 144 4.01 -11.64 -2.12
N VAL A 145 4.36 -12.69 -2.84
CA VAL A 145 5.71 -12.99 -3.31
C VAL A 145 5.70 -13.04 -4.83
N PRO A 146 6.78 -12.74 -5.57
CA PRO A 146 6.77 -12.68 -7.04
C PRO A 146 6.78 -14.07 -7.69
N LYS A 147 6.01 -15.01 -7.14
CA LYS A 147 5.87 -16.39 -7.63
C LYS A 147 4.43 -16.87 -7.51
N PRO A 148 3.82 -17.37 -8.60
CA PRO A 148 2.49 -17.98 -8.55
C PRO A 148 2.42 -19.20 -7.60
N PRO A 149 1.26 -19.45 -6.96
CA PRO A 149 0.01 -18.67 -7.04
C PRO A 149 -0.05 -17.51 -6.03
N PHE A 150 0.97 -17.35 -5.19
CA PHE A 150 0.99 -16.39 -4.07
C PHE A 150 1.36 -14.96 -4.48
N ASN A 151 1.42 -14.68 -5.79
CA ASN A 151 1.75 -13.36 -6.31
C ASN A 151 0.52 -12.50 -6.56
N GLN A 152 -0.70 -13.02 -6.42
CA GLN A 152 -1.92 -12.28 -6.73
C GLN A 152 -3.10 -12.64 -5.82
N MET A 153 -4.03 -11.69 -5.69
CA MET A 153 -5.33 -11.86 -5.06
C MET A 153 -6.38 -11.16 -5.91
N SER A 154 -7.42 -11.89 -6.31
CA SER A 154 -8.51 -11.38 -7.12
C SER A 154 -9.80 -11.28 -6.31
N PHE A 155 -10.68 -10.36 -6.71
CA PHE A 155 -11.99 -10.18 -6.07
C PHE A 155 -13.08 -9.89 -7.10
N SER A 156 -14.31 -10.20 -6.73
CA SER A 156 -15.51 -9.86 -7.48
C SER A 156 -16.71 -9.71 -6.55
N VAL A 157 -17.43 -8.60 -6.70
CA VAL A 157 -18.63 -8.25 -5.94
C VAL A 157 -19.73 -7.94 -6.94
N LYS A 158 -20.79 -8.75 -6.93
CA LYS A 158 -22.00 -8.47 -7.71
C LYS A 158 -22.80 -7.37 -7.02
N ALA A 159 -23.38 -6.47 -7.80
CA ALA A 159 -24.25 -5.43 -7.27
C ALA A 159 -25.57 -6.05 -6.77
N ASP A 160 -26.03 -5.58 -5.61
CA ASP A 160 -27.33 -5.88 -5.02
C ASP A 160 -28.20 -4.62 -5.00
N SER A 161 -29.34 -4.67 -4.28
CA SER A 161 -30.27 -3.55 -4.18
C SER A 161 -29.71 -2.31 -3.48
N ALA A 162 -28.53 -2.40 -2.85
CA ALA A 162 -27.92 -1.26 -2.17
C ALA A 162 -27.10 -0.38 -3.13
N PHE A 163 -26.89 -0.79 -4.39
CA PHE A 163 -26.19 0.02 -5.41
C PHE A 163 -27.17 0.93 -6.14
N HIS A 164 -26.79 2.19 -6.32
CA HIS A 164 -27.56 3.20 -7.03
C HIS A 164 -26.83 3.71 -8.27
N ARG A 165 -27.60 4.27 -9.21
CA ARG A 165 -27.04 4.95 -10.39
C ARG A 165 -26.35 6.24 -9.96
N GLY A 166 -25.12 6.45 -10.43
CA GLY A 166 -24.27 7.55 -9.98
C GLY A 166 -23.28 7.17 -8.88
N ASP A 167 -23.31 5.92 -8.40
CA ASP A 167 -22.41 5.47 -7.35
C ASP A 167 -20.94 5.55 -7.75
N VAL A 168 -20.12 5.77 -6.73
CA VAL A 168 -18.68 5.85 -6.81
C VAL A 168 -18.08 4.71 -6.00
N ILE A 169 -17.19 3.97 -6.63
CA ILE A 169 -16.49 2.84 -6.01
C ILE A 169 -15.04 3.24 -5.74
N LEU A 170 -14.60 3.05 -4.50
CA LEU A 170 -13.23 3.25 -4.05
C LEU A 170 -12.63 1.92 -3.61
N LEU A 171 -11.46 1.58 -4.14
CA LEU A 171 -10.60 0.53 -3.59
C LEU A 171 -9.49 1.19 -2.80
N HIS A 172 -9.39 0.91 -1.51
CA HIS A 172 -8.36 1.47 -0.64
C HIS A 172 -7.55 0.36 0.04
N PHE A 173 -6.24 0.53 0.15
CA PHE A 173 -5.36 -0.37 0.91
C PHE A 173 -4.07 0.33 1.29
N ARG A 174 -3.35 -0.23 2.26
CA ARG A 174 -1.98 0.15 2.60
C ARG A 174 -1.01 -0.93 2.15
N ALA A 175 0.11 -0.56 1.55
CA ALA A 175 1.16 -1.47 1.13
C ALA A 175 2.46 -1.28 1.94
N GLN A 176 3.18 -2.38 2.15
CA GLN A 176 4.51 -2.44 2.78
C GLN A 176 5.39 -3.41 2.00
N PHE A 177 6.69 -3.12 1.93
CA PHE A 177 7.64 -3.89 1.13
C PHE A 177 8.85 -4.33 1.94
N ILE A 178 9.25 -5.59 1.80
CA ILE A 178 10.60 -6.07 2.14
C ILE A 178 11.27 -6.46 0.84
N TYR A 179 12.23 -5.64 0.42
CA TYR A 179 12.99 -5.83 -0.81
C TYR A 179 14.47 -5.79 -0.48
N GLN A 180 15.17 -6.89 -0.76
CA GLN A 180 16.63 -6.95 -0.68
C GLN A 180 17.28 -6.27 -1.90
N ASP A 181 16.72 -6.46 -3.10
CA ASP A 181 17.10 -5.79 -4.34
C ASP A 181 15.89 -5.59 -5.28
N GLY A 182 16.14 -4.91 -6.40
CA GLY A 182 15.18 -4.77 -7.49
C GLY A 182 14.15 -3.67 -7.32
N THR A 183 13.34 -3.48 -8.37
CA THR A 183 12.30 -2.45 -8.40
C THR A 183 11.00 -2.98 -7.80
N ARG A 184 10.40 -2.20 -6.91
CA ARG A 184 9.08 -2.49 -6.34
C ARG A 184 8.03 -2.26 -7.42
N ASP A 185 7.30 -3.30 -7.79
CA ASP A 185 6.24 -3.25 -8.80
C ASP A 185 5.03 -4.09 -8.37
N GLY A 186 4.25 -3.54 -7.45
CA GLY A 186 2.89 -4.04 -7.19
C GLY A 186 1.92 -3.46 -8.21
N ILE A 187 0.88 -4.21 -8.57
CA ILE A 187 -0.19 -3.76 -9.47
C ILE A 187 -1.51 -3.92 -8.73
N ALA A 188 -2.33 -2.88 -8.72
CA ALA A 188 -3.71 -2.93 -8.27
C ALA A 188 -4.64 -2.52 -9.42
N VAL A 189 -5.69 -3.31 -9.65
CA VAL A 189 -6.69 -3.06 -10.67
C VAL A 189 -8.07 -3.00 -10.02
N LEU A 190 -8.83 -1.97 -10.36
CA LEU A 190 -10.25 -1.85 -10.04
C LEU A 190 -11.03 -1.71 -11.34
N ALA A 191 -12.02 -2.57 -11.55
CA ALA A 191 -12.90 -2.56 -12.71
C ALA A 191 -14.37 -2.59 -12.28
N VAL A 192 -15.21 -1.81 -12.97
CA VAL A 192 -16.65 -1.73 -12.74
C VAL A 192 -17.36 -2.00 -14.05
N LYS A 193 -18.22 -3.02 -14.06
CA LYS A 193 -19.13 -3.32 -15.17
C LYS A 193 -20.47 -2.64 -14.92
N PHE A 194 -20.94 -1.87 -15.89
CA PHE A 194 -22.17 -1.08 -15.80
C PHE A 194 -23.42 -1.79 -16.34
N GLY A 195 -24.59 -1.20 -16.12
CA GLY A 195 -25.91 -1.72 -16.53
C GLY A 195 -26.02 -2.06 -18.01
N ASN A 196 -25.37 -1.28 -18.88
CA ASN A 196 -25.30 -1.51 -20.33
C ASN A 196 -24.15 -2.45 -20.76
N ASP A 197 -23.53 -3.15 -19.81
CA ASP A 197 -22.40 -4.07 -20.00
C ASP A 197 -21.07 -3.44 -20.44
N SER A 198 -20.99 -2.11 -20.54
CA SER A 198 -19.70 -1.41 -20.65
C SER A 198 -18.89 -1.56 -19.36
N THR A 199 -17.57 -1.47 -19.46
CA THR A 199 -16.64 -1.58 -18.31
C THR A 199 -15.73 -0.36 -18.25
N ALA A 200 -15.57 0.20 -17.06
CA ALA A 200 -14.50 1.16 -16.76
C ALA A 200 -13.51 0.52 -15.78
N SER A 201 -12.24 0.86 -15.90
CA SER A 201 -11.21 0.37 -15.00
C SER A 201 -10.15 1.42 -14.68
N GLN A 202 -9.48 1.23 -13.56
CA GLN A 202 -8.26 1.92 -13.18
C GLN A 202 -7.19 0.90 -12.82
N VAL A 203 -5.94 1.24 -13.16
CA VAL A 203 -4.75 0.48 -12.83
C VAL A 203 -3.79 1.40 -12.10
N LEU A 204 -3.15 0.89 -11.05
CA LEU A 204 -2.19 1.62 -10.24
C LEU A 204 -0.96 0.75 -9.99
N HIS A 205 0.22 1.33 -10.22
CA HIS A 205 1.49 0.74 -9.81
C HIS A 205 1.85 1.18 -8.38
N VAL A 206 2.15 0.20 -7.55
CA VAL A 206 2.47 0.32 -6.13
C VAL A 206 3.98 0.17 -6.01
N THR A 207 4.70 1.29 -5.93
CA THR A 207 6.18 1.33 -5.91
C THR A 207 6.75 1.67 -4.54
N GLY A 208 5.90 2.00 -3.55
CA GLY A 208 6.31 2.48 -2.24
C GLY A 208 5.45 1.92 -1.10
N SER A 209 5.95 2.05 0.12
CA SER A 209 5.19 1.68 1.31
C SER A 209 4.30 2.84 1.76
N SER A 210 3.05 2.86 1.29
CA SER A 210 2.10 3.96 1.52
C SER A 210 0.65 3.47 1.50
N SER A 211 -0.29 4.39 1.68
CA SER A 211 -1.72 4.20 1.47
C SER A 211 -2.09 4.55 0.03
N TYR A 212 -2.93 3.72 -0.59
CA TYR A 212 -3.31 3.81 -2.00
C TYR A 212 -4.83 3.76 -2.16
N THR A 213 -5.34 4.50 -3.14
CA THR A 213 -6.77 4.55 -3.46
C THR A 213 -6.96 4.54 -4.98
N LEU A 214 -7.82 3.65 -5.48
CA LEU A 214 -8.34 3.67 -6.85
C LEU A 214 -9.82 4.03 -6.82
N GLN A 215 -10.32 4.71 -7.85
CA GLN A 215 -11.69 5.19 -7.92
C GLN A 215 -12.32 4.97 -9.30
N VAL A 216 -13.51 4.38 -9.35
CA VAL A 216 -14.32 4.36 -10.58
C VAL A 216 -15.70 4.93 -10.27
N ARG A 217 -16.20 5.81 -11.16
CA ARG A 217 -17.48 6.51 -11.00
C ARG A 217 -18.47 6.10 -12.08
N ASP A 218 -19.74 6.00 -11.72
CA ASP A 218 -20.85 5.87 -12.68
C ASP A 218 -21.38 7.25 -13.11
N ASP A 219 -20.53 8.09 -13.70
CA ASP A 219 -20.89 9.48 -14.06
C ASP A 219 -22.04 9.57 -15.09
N ARG A 220 -22.30 8.49 -15.84
CA ARG A 220 -23.40 8.38 -16.81
C ARG A 220 -24.66 7.76 -16.23
N HIS A 221 -24.71 7.49 -14.92
CA HIS A 221 -25.85 6.89 -14.23
C HIS A 221 -26.35 5.59 -14.88
N LEU A 222 -25.46 4.78 -15.43
CA LEU A 222 -25.77 3.53 -16.09
C LEU A 222 -26.16 2.43 -15.09
N GLY A 223 -25.81 2.61 -13.81
CA GLY A 223 -25.93 1.62 -12.75
C GLY A 223 -24.77 0.63 -12.78
N ILE A 224 -24.40 0.12 -11.61
CA ILE A 224 -23.30 -0.84 -11.45
C ILE A 224 -23.88 -2.26 -11.44
N LYS A 225 -23.34 -3.17 -12.26
CA LYS A 225 -23.67 -4.61 -12.25
C LYS A 225 -22.68 -5.42 -11.42
N GLN A 226 -21.40 -5.09 -11.51
CA GLN A 226 -20.34 -5.83 -10.85
C GLN A 226 -19.12 -4.93 -10.64
N VAL A 227 -18.47 -5.10 -9.50
CA VAL A 227 -17.14 -4.56 -9.20
C VAL A 227 -16.17 -5.73 -9.13
N SER A 228 -15.02 -5.65 -9.77
CA SER A 228 -14.01 -6.70 -9.75
C SER A 228 -12.61 -6.12 -9.89
N GLY A 229 -11.61 -6.92 -9.57
CA GLY A 229 -10.23 -6.47 -9.66
C GLY A 229 -9.25 -7.50 -9.13
N PHE A 230 -7.99 -7.11 -9.09
CA PHE A 230 -6.94 -7.90 -8.47
C PHE A 230 -5.82 -6.99 -7.95
N LEU A 231 -5.09 -7.51 -6.97
CA LEU A 231 -3.81 -6.99 -6.53
C LEU A 231 -2.75 -8.05 -6.83
N MET A 232 -1.59 -7.63 -7.30
CA MET A 232 -0.51 -8.52 -7.70
C MET A 232 0.84 -7.92 -7.32
N LEU A 233 1.80 -8.77 -6.96
CA LEU A 233 3.21 -8.44 -7.00
C LEU A 233 3.81 -8.98 -8.29
N ASN A 234 4.27 -8.07 -9.14
CA ASN A 234 4.92 -8.46 -10.38
C ASN A 234 6.33 -9.02 -10.08
N LYS A 235 6.80 -9.90 -10.94
CA LYS A 235 8.22 -10.25 -10.93
C LYS A 235 8.96 -9.08 -11.56
N SER A 236 9.99 -8.59 -10.87
CA SER A 236 10.81 -7.54 -11.46
C SER A 236 11.48 -8.05 -12.75
N LEU A 237 11.39 -7.24 -13.81
CA LEU A 237 11.70 -7.62 -15.20
C LEU A 237 13.19 -7.52 -15.55
N SER A 238 14.06 -7.17 -14.60
CA SER A 238 15.49 -7.02 -14.87
C SER A 238 16.15 -8.39 -15.07
N PRO A 239 16.82 -8.63 -16.22
CA PRO A 239 17.45 -9.91 -16.55
C PRO A 239 18.63 -10.29 -15.62
N GLU A 240 19.15 -9.35 -14.82
CA GLU A 240 20.25 -9.58 -13.88
C GLU A 240 19.81 -9.85 -12.43
N GLN A 241 18.51 -9.91 -12.14
CA GLN A 241 18.06 -10.07 -10.76
C GLN A 241 18.14 -11.51 -10.28
N SER A 242 18.72 -11.68 -9.09
CA SER A 242 18.83 -12.97 -8.44
C SER A 242 17.44 -13.53 -8.20
N THR A 243 17.18 -14.74 -8.72
CA THR A 243 15.93 -15.48 -8.45
C THR A 243 15.77 -15.87 -6.98
N THR A 244 16.84 -15.70 -6.21
CA THR A 244 16.94 -15.96 -4.77
C THR A 244 16.71 -14.71 -3.93
N THR A 245 16.64 -13.52 -4.51
CA THR A 245 16.51 -12.29 -3.72
C THR A 245 15.09 -12.15 -3.17
N LEU A 246 15.00 -11.81 -1.89
CA LEU A 246 13.74 -11.69 -1.18
C LEU A 246 12.97 -10.44 -1.63
N GLN A 247 11.78 -10.66 -2.18
CA GLN A 247 10.84 -9.61 -2.58
C GLN A 247 9.45 -9.97 -2.03
N ILE A 248 8.96 -9.15 -1.11
CA ILE A 248 7.65 -9.32 -0.48
C ILE A 248 6.90 -7.99 -0.54
N MET A 249 5.62 -8.07 -0.90
CA MET A 249 4.65 -6.99 -0.69
C MET A 249 3.57 -7.48 0.26
N ALA A 250 3.39 -6.80 1.38
CA ALA A 250 2.24 -7.00 2.23
C ALA A 250 1.23 -5.87 2.02
N ILE A 251 -0.05 -6.23 1.94
CA ILE A 251 -1.14 -5.27 1.98
C ILE A 251 -1.94 -5.45 3.27
N SER A 252 -2.53 -4.35 3.72
CA SER A 252 -3.43 -4.32 4.87
C SER A 252 -4.51 -3.27 4.67
N ARG A 253 -5.55 -3.33 5.51
CA ARG A 253 -6.69 -2.39 5.48
C ARG A 253 -7.36 -2.31 4.10
N LEU A 254 -7.36 -3.43 3.38
CA LEU A 254 -8.04 -3.54 2.09
C LEU A 254 -9.54 -3.35 2.30
N ARG A 255 -10.07 -2.34 1.61
CA ARG A 255 -11.46 -1.91 1.70
C ARG A 255 -11.98 -1.57 0.31
N LEU A 256 -13.26 -1.86 0.11
CA LEU A 256 -13.98 -1.50 -1.10
C LEU A 256 -15.19 -0.70 -0.65
N ILE A 257 -15.18 0.59 -0.94
CA ILE A 257 -16.16 1.54 -0.41
C ILE A 257 -17.05 2.00 -1.56
N ARG A 258 -18.36 1.91 -1.35
CA ARG A 258 -19.37 2.53 -2.21
C ARG A 258 -19.76 3.87 -1.60
N ILE A 259 -19.83 4.91 -2.44
CA ILE A 259 -20.33 6.23 -2.08
C ILE A 259 -21.48 6.58 -3.02
N HIS A 260 -22.65 6.90 -2.46
CA HIS A 260 -23.79 7.41 -3.20
C HIS A 260 -23.54 8.85 -3.65
N GLU A 261 -23.93 9.14 -4.89
CA GLU A 261 -23.84 10.49 -5.42
C GLU A 261 -24.69 11.47 -4.58
N GLN A 262 -24.03 12.52 -4.08
CA GLN A 262 -24.68 13.57 -3.29
C GLN A 262 -25.36 14.58 -4.22
N LYS A 263 -26.63 14.34 -4.56
CA LYS A 263 -27.42 15.17 -5.50
C LYS A 263 -27.70 16.61 -5.06
N GLY A 264 -27.31 17.01 -3.84
CA GLY A 264 -27.64 18.32 -3.24
C GLY A 264 -26.55 19.40 -3.26
N LYS A 265 -25.25 19.07 -3.29
CA LYS A 265 -24.18 20.07 -3.06
C LYS A 265 -23.74 20.86 -4.29
N LYS A 266 -24.18 20.46 -5.50
CA LYS A 266 -23.79 21.12 -6.76
C LYS A 266 -24.63 22.36 -7.09
N LYS A 267 -25.81 22.55 -6.47
CA LYS A 267 -26.70 23.70 -6.72
C LYS A 267 -26.40 24.92 -5.84
N GLU A 268 -25.88 24.72 -4.63
CA GLU A 268 -25.64 25.82 -3.68
C GLU A 268 -24.40 26.66 -4.05
N GLN A 269 -23.40 26.02 -4.66
CA GLN A 269 -22.17 26.70 -5.09
C GLN A 269 -22.34 27.49 -6.40
N ALA A 270 -23.36 27.18 -7.21
CA ALA A 270 -23.73 27.97 -8.39
C ALA A 270 -24.68 29.13 -8.08
N ALA A 271 -25.37 29.11 -6.92
CA ALA A 271 -26.27 30.18 -6.49
C ALA A 271 -25.56 31.27 -5.66
N ALA A 272 -24.39 30.96 -5.09
CA ALA A 272 -23.58 31.92 -4.34
C ALA A 272 -22.77 32.88 -5.23
N ASP A 273 -22.62 32.60 -6.52
CA ASP A 273 -21.81 33.39 -7.46
C ASP A 273 -22.61 34.45 -8.24
N SER A 274 -23.92 34.58 -8.00
CA SER A 274 -24.82 35.50 -8.73
C SER A 274 -25.42 36.63 -7.91
N THR A 275 -24.97 36.88 -6.68
CA THR A 275 -25.44 38.02 -5.87
C THR A 275 -24.30 38.81 -5.25
N LYS A 276 -23.71 39.70 -6.05
CA LYS A 276 -23.23 41.03 -5.60
C LYS A 276 -23.08 41.95 -6.82
N VAL A 277 -24.20 42.57 -7.19
CA VAL A 277 -24.21 43.81 -7.97
C VAL A 277 -24.69 44.87 -7.00
N ASP A 278 -23.83 45.83 -6.64
CA ASP A 278 -24.27 47.13 -6.18
C ASP A 278 -23.45 48.21 -6.90
N SER A 279 -24.19 49.10 -7.53
CA SER A 279 -23.77 50.16 -8.44
C SER A 279 -23.34 51.40 -7.68
N VAL A 280 -22.29 52.11 -8.13
CA VAL A 280 -22.23 53.59 -8.08
C VAL A 280 -21.52 54.12 -9.32
N SER A 281 -22.09 55.20 -9.84
CA SER A 281 -21.94 55.78 -11.17
C SER A 281 -20.95 56.95 -11.25
N ALA A 282 -20.56 57.25 -12.50
CA ALA A 282 -20.23 58.56 -13.08
C ALA A 282 -18.81 59.13 -12.94
N GLY A 283 -18.18 59.41 -14.10
CA GLY A 283 -17.03 60.30 -14.22
C GLY A 283 -16.24 60.20 -15.53
N GLN A 284 -16.83 60.72 -16.62
CA GLN A 284 -16.21 61.31 -17.84
C GLN A 284 -14.75 61.01 -18.21
N GLY A 285 -14.53 60.64 -19.49
CA GLY A 285 -13.31 61.02 -20.23
C GLY A 285 -12.81 60.00 -21.25
N VAL A 286 -13.18 60.18 -22.52
CA VAL A 286 -12.47 59.71 -23.72
C VAL A 286 -12.20 61.01 -24.50
N PRO A 287 -11.03 61.27 -25.15
CA PRO A 287 -10.41 60.36 -26.13
C PRO A 287 -8.87 60.40 -26.27
N THR A 288 -8.36 59.46 -27.10
CA THR A 288 -7.42 59.70 -28.23
C THR A 288 -6.23 58.73 -28.29
N GLU A 289 -6.01 58.23 -29.50
CA GLU A 289 -4.91 57.41 -30.02
C GLU A 289 -3.51 58.03 -29.84
N SER A 290 -2.49 57.18 -29.73
CA SER A 290 -1.25 57.32 -30.53
C SER A 290 -0.31 56.11 -30.33
N GLN A 291 0.08 55.50 -31.45
CA GLN A 291 1.29 54.68 -31.59
C GLN A 291 2.54 55.56 -31.37
N SER A 292 3.61 55.03 -30.74
CA SER A 292 4.88 54.67 -31.40
C SER A 292 5.99 54.28 -30.39
N ASP A 293 6.83 53.34 -30.87
CA ASP A 293 8.26 53.15 -30.64
C ASP A 293 8.85 52.73 -29.27
N GLY A 294 9.73 51.72 -29.33
CA GLY A 294 10.99 51.78 -28.61
C GLY A 294 11.43 50.53 -27.83
N GLU A 295 12.46 49.87 -28.39
CA GLU A 295 13.58 49.26 -27.66
C GLU A 295 13.47 47.80 -27.16
N SER A 296 14.08 46.94 -27.98
CA SER A 296 14.67 45.65 -27.65
C SER A 296 15.63 45.74 -26.46
N ARG A 297 15.50 44.85 -25.47
CA ARG A 297 16.57 44.61 -24.49
C ARG A 297 16.87 43.12 -24.31
N SER A 298 18.09 42.83 -24.75
CA SER A 298 18.87 41.62 -24.68
C SER A 298 19.11 41.15 -23.24
N VAL A 299 19.18 39.83 -23.11
CA VAL A 299 19.63 39.07 -21.94
C VAL A 299 21.11 39.40 -21.65
N PRO A 300 21.50 39.72 -20.39
CA PRO A 300 22.90 39.72 -19.99
C PRO A 300 23.31 38.34 -19.46
N GLN A 301 24.29 37.74 -20.13
CA GLN A 301 25.07 36.60 -19.66
C GLN A 301 26.29 37.13 -18.90
N ILE A 302 26.56 36.59 -17.70
CA ILE A 302 27.70 36.94 -16.85
C ILE A 302 28.61 35.70 -16.69
N PRO A 303 29.95 35.87 -16.62
CA PRO A 303 30.90 35.01 -17.31
C PRO A 303 31.64 34.01 -16.42
N SER A 304 32.26 33.04 -17.09
CA SER A 304 33.22 32.08 -16.55
C SER A 304 34.55 32.74 -16.17
N THR A 305 35.06 32.44 -14.98
CA THR A 305 36.46 32.68 -14.61
C THR A 305 37.04 31.41 -13.98
N GLU A 306 38.08 30.88 -14.62
CA GLU A 306 39.00 29.89 -14.06
C GLU A 306 39.85 30.50 -12.93
N SER A 307 40.16 29.71 -11.90
CA SER A 307 41.45 29.76 -11.20
C SER A 307 41.66 28.54 -10.31
N SER A 308 42.83 27.94 -10.51
CA SER A 308 43.49 26.83 -9.82
C SER A 308 43.52 26.88 -8.28
N GLY A 309 43.63 25.70 -7.66
CA GLY A 309 44.24 25.58 -6.32
C GLY A 309 43.88 24.33 -5.48
N ASN A 310 44.71 23.28 -5.61
CA ASN A 310 45.05 22.26 -4.60
C ASN A 310 43.99 21.25 -4.09
N VAL A 311 44.09 20.02 -4.61
CA VAL A 311 43.46 18.81 -4.02
C VAL A 311 44.48 18.14 -3.11
N GLY A 312 44.11 18.03 -1.83
CA GLY A 312 44.81 17.22 -0.84
C GLY A 312 44.66 15.73 -1.13
N GLU A 313 45.80 15.06 -1.06
CA GLU A 313 46.07 13.65 -1.30
C GLU A 313 45.26 12.70 -0.38
N ALA A 314 44.60 11.69 -0.97
CA ALA A 314 43.92 10.62 -0.25
C ALA A 314 44.87 9.41 -0.10
N PRO A 315 44.95 8.75 1.08
CA PRO A 315 45.86 7.62 1.26
C PRO A 315 45.38 6.36 0.53
N LEU A 316 46.29 5.77 -0.24
CA LEU A 316 46.16 4.49 -0.94
C LEU A 316 46.15 3.30 0.05
N LEU A 317 45.20 2.38 -0.14
CA LEU A 317 45.23 1.04 0.47
C LEU A 317 46.29 0.16 -0.24
N PRO A 318 47.16 -0.57 0.49
CA PRO A 318 48.15 -1.44 -0.13
C PRO A 318 47.55 -2.76 -0.62
N LYS A 319 47.98 -3.18 -1.81
CA LYS A 319 47.75 -4.49 -2.43
C LYS A 319 48.72 -5.53 -1.84
N GLU A 320 48.17 -6.71 -1.56
CA GLU A 320 48.72 -8.06 -1.75
C GLU A 320 50.16 -8.36 -1.27
N ILE A 321 50.29 -9.32 -0.35
CA ILE A 321 51.49 -10.16 -0.22
C ILE A 321 51.06 -11.61 -0.43
N HIS A 322 51.38 -12.14 -1.61
CA HIS A 322 51.46 -13.57 -1.87
C HIS A 322 52.79 -14.10 -1.32
N THR A 323 52.74 -15.10 -0.46
CA THR A 323 53.70 -16.21 -0.41
C THR A 323 52.97 -17.44 0.11
#